data_AF-A0A4P5VMX4-F1
#
_entry.id   AF-A0A4P5VMX4-F1
#
_cell.length_a   1.000
_cell.length_b   1.000
_cell.length_c   1.000
_cell.angle_alpha   90.00
_cell.angle_beta   90.00
_cell.angle_gamma   90.00
#
_symmetry.space_group_name_H-M   'P 1'
#
loop_
_entity.id
_entity.type
_entity.pdbx_description
1 polymer ?
#
loop_
_entity_poly.entity_id
_entity_poly.type
_entity_poly.pdbx_seq_one_letter_code
_entity_poly.pdbx_strand_id
1 'polypeptide(L)'
;MPRAVSDFQSRAAGTAGSAGSAGPAGSGGPAGTAPAGHAIPHLVLALEPLVEGVLLKRYKRFLADVALADGQVVTVHCANTGPMTGVLHPGGRVRLRHAPSPTRKLAWTWEQAETTGADGAPVWVGINTALPNRLVRATIEAGCLEPWLGPIAAIRAEVPYGEGRRSRIDLLLSPGPDPDGAPPADPRPIYVEVKNTTWSEGDLALFPDTVTERGQKHLLELAALLPTARAVLLPCLSRADVSRFAPGDTADPRYGELFRQALAAGVEVLPCIFEFSGEAVHWLGLASVLERQPT
;
A
#
# COMPACT_ATOMS: atom_id res chain seq x y z
N MET A 1 -14.77 60.71 42.37
CA MET A 1 -15.75 61.79 42.10
C MET A 1 -15.14 62.75 41.09
N PRO A 2 -15.88 63.33 40.13
CA PRO A 2 -17.26 63.05 39.67
C PRO A 2 -17.23 62.36 38.28
N ARG A 3 -18.17 61.55 37.78
CA ARG A 3 -19.65 61.56 37.71
C ARG A 3 -20.26 62.69 36.86
N ALA A 4 -20.70 62.32 35.65
CA ALA A 4 -21.86 62.83 34.90
C ALA A 4 -22.17 61.72 33.87
N VAL A 5 -23.32 61.05 33.75
CA VAL A 5 -24.76 61.27 34.02
C VAL A 5 -25.38 62.43 33.26
N SER A 6 -26.01 62.10 32.12
CA SER A 6 -27.35 62.55 31.69
C SER A 6 -27.71 61.74 30.42
N ASP A 7 -28.56 60.71 30.49
CA ASP A 7 -30.02 60.77 30.35
C ASP A 7 -30.54 61.59 29.16
N PHE A 8 -31.07 60.90 28.15
CA PHE A 8 -32.41 61.22 27.66
C PHE A 8 -33.11 60.00 27.05
N GLN A 9 -34.37 59.85 27.44
CA GLN A 9 -35.26 58.74 27.12
C GLN A 9 -36.06 58.97 25.83
N SER A 10 -36.48 57.84 25.24
CA SER A 10 -37.87 57.49 24.94
C SER A 10 -38.36 57.43 23.49
N ARG A 11 -39.16 56.37 23.29
CA ARG A 11 -40.19 56.08 22.29
C ARG A 11 -39.71 55.45 20.98
N ALA A 12 -40.42 54.52 20.35
CA ALA A 12 -41.43 53.52 20.72
C ALA A 12 -41.77 52.76 19.41
N ALA A 13 -41.99 51.45 19.54
CA ALA A 13 -42.94 50.62 18.79
C ALA A 13 -42.77 50.32 17.27
N GLY A 14 -42.97 49.03 16.96
CA GLY A 14 -43.39 48.48 15.66
C GLY A 14 -42.23 47.99 14.81
N THR A 15 -42.13 46.75 14.32
CA THR A 15 -43.13 45.71 14.04
C THR A 15 -42.40 44.37 13.83
N ALA A 16 -43.07 43.27 14.17
CA ALA A 16 -42.64 41.91 13.87
C ALA A 16 -42.59 41.62 12.36
N GLY A 17 -41.62 40.81 11.93
CA GLY A 17 -41.50 40.27 10.58
C GLY A 17 -40.51 39.10 10.58
N SER A 18 -40.96 37.98 10.04
CA SER A 18 -40.49 36.61 10.25
C SER A 18 -39.24 36.17 9.47
N ALA A 19 -38.75 34.98 9.88
CA ALA A 19 -38.20 33.90 9.07
C ALA A 19 -36.66 33.80 8.92
N GLY A 20 -36.11 32.79 9.60
CA GLY A 20 -35.32 31.71 9.01
C GLY A 20 -34.00 32.04 8.30
N SER A 21 -32.90 31.54 8.85
CA SER A 21 -32.14 30.46 8.17
C SER A 21 -31.00 29.98 9.05
N ALA A 22 -30.93 28.66 9.17
CA ALA A 22 -29.82 27.92 9.77
C ALA A 22 -28.55 28.13 8.94
N GLY A 23 -27.42 28.39 9.60
CA GLY A 23 -26.11 28.39 8.97
C GLY A 23 -25.71 26.97 8.55
N PRO A 24 -25.11 26.78 7.36
CA PRO A 24 -24.73 25.45 6.91
C PRO A 24 -23.45 24.99 7.61
N ALA A 25 -23.47 23.72 8.00
CA ALA A 25 -22.32 22.95 8.44
C ALA A 25 -21.25 22.91 7.35
N GLY A 26 -19.98 23.03 7.78
CA GLY A 26 -18.81 22.94 6.93
C GLY A 26 -18.75 21.62 6.17
N SER A 27 -18.60 21.75 4.87
CA SER A 27 -18.49 20.70 3.85
C SER A 27 -17.30 19.78 4.09
N GLY A 28 -17.57 18.47 4.12
CA GLY A 28 -16.56 17.44 3.97
C GLY A 28 -15.82 17.58 2.63
N GLY A 29 -14.51 17.34 2.67
CA GLY A 29 -13.68 17.27 1.47
C GLY A 29 -14.17 16.15 0.54
N PRO A 30 -13.98 16.29 -0.79
CA PRO A 30 -14.47 15.30 -1.72
C PRO A 30 -13.65 14.02 -1.57
N ALA A 31 -14.29 12.96 -1.09
CA ALA A 31 -13.85 11.59 -1.37
C ALA A 31 -14.01 11.39 -2.89
N GLY A 32 -12.94 11.64 -3.63
CA GLY A 32 -12.89 11.37 -5.06
C GLY A 32 -12.99 9.86 -5.28
N THR A 33 -14.19 9.38 -5.60
CA THR A 33 -14.38 8.05 -6.21
C THR A 33 -13.70 8.06 -7.56
N ALA A 34 -12.51 7.46 -7.64
CA ALA A 34 -11.84 7.18 -8.90
C ALA A 34 -12.73 6.26 -9.76
N PRO A 35 -12.84 6.49 -11.07
CA PRO A 35 -13.67 5.66 -11.94
C PRO A 35 -13.09 4.25 -12.05
N ALA A 36 -13.96 3.24 -11.90
CA ALA A 36 -13.66 1.83 -12.17
C ALA A 36 -13.55 1.59 -13.69
N GLY A 37 -12.50 2.14 -14.30
CA GLY A 37 -12.02 1.70 -15.61
C GLY A 37 -10.82 0.80 -15.37
N HIS A 38 -10.75 -0.37 -16.02
CA HIS A 38 -9.54 -1.18 -16.01
C HIS A 38 -8.44 -0.33 -16.64
N ALA A 39 -7.53 0.21 -15.82
CA ALA A 39 -6.40 0.97 -16.31
C ALA A 39 -5.59 0.08 -17.25
N ILE A 40 -5.04 0.68 -18.32
CA ILE A 40 -4.16 -0.05 -19.23
C ILE A 40 -2.98 -0.58 -18.39
N PRO A 41 -2.67 -1.89 -18.42
CA PRO A 41 -1.55 -2.43 -17.66
C PRO A 41 -0.26 -1.68 -17.99
N HIS A 42 0.44 -1.17 -16.98
CA HIS A 42 1.70 -0.46 -17.13
C HIS A 42 2.86 -1.36 -16.76
N LEU A 43 3.79 -1.63 -17.69
CA LEU A 43 4.99 -2.40 -17.41
C LEU A 43 5.87 -1.65 -16.39
N VAL A 44 6.07 -2.24 -15.22
CA VAL A 44 6.90 -1.66 -14.14
C VAL A 44 8.23 -2.38 -13.98
N LEU A 45 8.29 -3.66 -14.33
CA LEU A 45 9.51 -4.46 -14.20
C LEU A 45 9.54 -5.56 -15.24
N ALA A 46 10.57 -5.57 -16.09
CA ALA A 46 10.92 -6.75 -16.87
C ALA A 46 11.66 -7.76 -15.97
N LEU A 47 11.33 -9.04 -16.11
CA LEU A 47 11.93 -10.16 -15.41
C LEU A 47 12.80 -10.95 -16.38
N GLU A 48 13.88 -11.53 -15.85
CA GLU A 48 14.53 -12.64 -16.55
C GLU A 48 13.55 -13.81 -16.67
N PRO A 49 13.64 -14.63 -17.74
CA PRO A 49 12.75 -15.76 -17.92
C PRO A 49 12.71 -16.66 -16.69
N LEU A 50 11.51 -16.86 -16.15
CA LEU A 50 11.30 -17.72 -14.99
C LEU A 50 11.10 -19.18 -15.42
N VAL A 51 11.64 -20.09 -14.62
CA VAL A 51 11.50 -21.54 -14.81
C VAL A 51 10.35 -22.04 -13.95
N GLU A 52 9.43 -22.79 -14.56
CA GLU A 52 8.33 -23.40 -13.83
C GLU A 52 8.73 -24.71 -13.14
N GLY A 53 8.08 -24.98 -12.01
CA GLY A 53 8.22 -26.22 -11.25
C GLY A 53 7.05 -26.47 -10.33
N VAL A 54 7.13 -27.55 -9.56
CA VAL A 54 6.12 -27.95 -8.59
C VAL A 54 6.73 -27.91 -7.18
N LEU A 55 6.10 -27.15 -6.28
CA LEU A 55 6.54 -27.05 -4.91
C LEU A 55 6.39 -28.40 -4.19
N LEU A 56 7.47 -28.95 -3.63
CA LEU A 56 7.40 -30.16 -2.83
C LEU A 56 7.18 -29.83 -1.35
N LYS A 57 7.95 -28.88 -0.82
CA LYS A 57 7.86 -28.42 0.57
C LYS A 57 8.61 -27.12 0.77
N ARG A 58 8.17 -26.31 1.74
CA ARG A 58 8.92 -25.19 2.32
C ARG A 58 9.33 -25.56 3.75
N TYR A 59 10.55 -25.23 4.14
CA TYR A 59 11.10 -25.54 5.46
C TYR A 59 12.11 -24.50 5.89
N LYS A 60 12.34 -24.41 7.21
CA LYS A 60 13.25 -23.42 7.83
C LYS A 60 12.96 -21.97 7.40
N ARG A 61 11.73 -21.67 6.96
CA ARG A 61 11.24 -20.37 6.43
C ARG A 61 11.86 -19.92 5.11
N PHE A 62 13.16 -20.11 4.90
CA PHE A 62 13.92 -19.55 3.76
C PHE A 62 14.32 -20.59 2.70
N LEU A 63 13.94 -21.86 2.85
CA LEU A 63 14.21 -22.93 1.89
C LEU A 63 12.92 -23.55 1.39
N ALA A 64 12.92 -23.94 0.12
CA ALA A 64 11.92 -24.82 -0.45
C ALA A 64 12.59 -25.82 -1.40
N ASP A 65 12.02 -27.01 -1.52
CA ASP A 65 12.41 -27.97 -2.56
C ASP A 65 11.33 -27.95 -3.64
N VAL A 66 11.76 -27.89 -4.90
CA VAL A 66 10.90 -27.77 -6.09
C VAL A 66 11.32 -28.79 -7.12
N ALA A 67 10.36 -29.53 -7.67
CA ALA A 67 10.58 -30.43 -8.80
C ALA A 67 10.46 -29.65 -10.12
N LEU A 68 11.48 -29.73 -10.97
CA LEU A 68 11.50 -29.15 -12.30
C LEU A 68 10.90 -30.12 -13.33
N ALA A 69 10.64 -29.62 -14.55
CA ALA A 69 10.02 -30.40 -15.63
C ALA A 69 10.87 -31.60 -16.09
N ASP A 70 12.19 -31.56 -15.91
CA ASP A 70 13.12 -32.65 -16.21
C ASP A 70 13.22 -33.70 -15.10
N GLY A 71 12.45 -33.55 -14.02
CA GLY A 71 12.45 -34.43 -12.86
C GLY A 71 13.52 -34.09 -11.82
N GLN A 72 14.39 -33.11 -12.06
CA GLN A 72 15.36 -32.66 -11.07
C GLN A 72 14.65 -31.99 -9.89
N VAL A 73 15.07 -32.31 -8.67
CA VAL A 73 14.66 -31.57 -7.47
C VAL A 73 15.74 -30.56 -7.13
N VAL A 74 15.36 -29.28 -7.08
CA VAL A 74 16.24 -28.17 -6.71
C VAL A 74 15.82 -27.57 -5.38
N THR A 75 16.79 -27.21 -4.54
CA THR A 75 16.55 -26.39 -3.36
C THR A 75 16.64 -24.91 -3.73
N VAL A 76 15.60 -24.17 -3.42
CA VAL A 76 15.42 -22.77 -3.80
C VAL A 76 15.34 -21.88 -2.56
N HIS A 77 15.79 -20.64 -2.70
CA HIS A 77 15.60 -19.62 -1.68
C HIS A 77 14.15 -19.13 -1.66
N CYS A 78 13.51 -19.17 -0.50
CA CYS A 78 12.23 -18.50 -0.25
C CYS A 78 12.52 -17.15 0.43
N ALA A 79 12.27 -16.06 -0.29
CA ALA A 79 12.54 -14.71 0.22
C ALA A 79 11.48 -14.23 1.24
N ASN A 80 10.29 -14.83 1.23
CA ASN A 80 9.24 -14.55 2.19
C ASN A 80 9.47 -15.34 3.48
N THR A 81 9.58 -14.65 4.62
CA THR A 81 9.79 -15.28 5.93
C THR A 81 8.50 -15.48 6.72
N GLY A 82 7.39 -14.90 6.25
CA GLY A 82 6.08 -14.97 6.88
C GLY A 82 5.36 -16.31 6.68
N PRO A 83 4.11 -16.42 7.15
CA PRO A 83 3.28 -17.60 7.01
C PRO A 83 3.03 -18.00 5.56
N MET A 84 2.92 -17.01 4.66
CA MET A 84 2.51 -17.21 3.26
C MET A 84 1.09 -17.78 3.16
N THR A 85 0.18 -17.24 3.98
CA THR A 85 -1.21 -17.67 4.03
C THR A 85 -1.85 -17.58 2.64
N GLY A 86 -2.51 -18.66 2.22
CA GLY A 86 -3.21 -18.74 0.93
C GLY A 86 -2.33 -18.95 -0.31
N VAL A 87 -1.00 -18.95 -0.19
CA VAL A 87 -0.08 -19.10 -1.33
C VAL A 87 1.00 -20.18 -1.16
N LEU A 88 1.11 -20.78 0.02
CA LEU A 88 2.02 -21.90 0.28
C LEU A 88 1.30 -23.24 0.12
N HIS A 89 1.29 -23.77 -1.11
CA HIS A 89 0.59 -25.02 -1.44
C HIS A 89 1.56 -26.08 -1.99
N PRO A 90 2.00 -27.07 -1.19
CA PRO A 90 2.70 -28.25 -1.71
C PRO A 90 1.90 -28.93 -2.82
N GLY A 91 2.56 -29.31 -3.91
CA GLY A 91 1.94 -29.77 -5.16
C GLY A 91 1.52 -28.64 -6.10
N GLY A 92 1.56 -27.38 -5.65
CA GLY A 92 1.24 -26.21 -6.47
C GLY A 92 2.37 -25.81 -7.44
N ARG A 93 1.99 -25.13 -8.52
CA ARG A 93 2.93 -24.60 -9.51
C ARG A 93 3.64 -23.37 -8.97
N VAL A 94 4.93 -23.26 -9.28
CA VAL A 94 5.79 -22.14 -8.87
C VAL A 94 6.66 -21.69 -10.05
N ARG A 95 7.11 -20.44 -9.99
CA ARG A 95 8.10 -19.89 -10.91
C ARG A 95 9.35 -19.47 -10.17
N LEU A 96 10.49 -19.86 -10.73
CA LEU A 96 11.81 -19.73 -10.14
C LEU A 96 12.71 -18.87 -11.03
N ARG A 97 13.52 -18.02 -10.41
CA ARG A 97 14.64 -17.38 -11.10
C ARG A 97 15.92 -18.17 -10.89
N HIS A 98 16.61 -18.47 -11.97
CA HIS A 98 17.95 -19.08 -11.95
C HIS A 98 19.03 -18.01 -12.10
N ALA A 99 19.83 -17.80 -11.06
CA ALA A 99 20.94 -16.85 -11.09
C ALA A 99 22.11 -17.39 -10.26
N PRO A 100 22.89 -18.36 -10.80
CA PRO A 100 24.06 -18.89 -10.14
C PRO A 100 25.12 -17.80 -9.96
N SER A 101 25.79 -17.80 -8.81
CA SER A 101 26.90 -16.89 -8.53
C SER A 101 27.86 -17.55 -7.55
N PRO A 102 29.19 -17.37 -7.68
CA PRO A 102 30.17 -17.87 -6.72
C PRO A 102 29.92 -17.40 -5.27
N THR A 103 29.24 -16.26 -5.10
CA THR A 103 28.93 -15.68 -3.78
C THR A 103 27.59 -16.16 -3.20
N ARG A 104 26.79 -16.89 -3.98
CA ARG A 104 25.46 -17.36 -3.57
C ARG A 104 25.49 -18.84 -3.22
N LYS A 105 24.94 -19.19 -2.05
CA LYS A 105 24.76 -20.58 -1.63
C LYS A 105 23.68 -21.32 -2.44
N LEU A 106 22.66 -20.59 -2.89
CA LEU A 106 21.54 -21.13 -3.68
C LEU A 106 21.45 -20.37 -5.00
N ALA A 107 21.50 -21.09 -6.12
CA ALA A 107 21.36 -20.52 -7.46
C ALA A 107 19.92 -20.12 -7.79
N TRP A 108 18.95 -20.74 -7.12
CA TRP A 108 17.52 -20.61 -7.42
C TRP A 108 16.80 -19.76 -6.36
N THR A 109 15.87 -18.93 -6.82
CA THR A 109 14.98 -18.11 -5.97
C THR A 109 13.54 -18.38 -6.37
N TRP A 110 12.66 -18.62 -5.40
CA TRP A 110 11.23 -18.72 -5.63
C TRP A 110 10.64 -17.31 -5.78
N GLU A 111 10.10 -17.00 -6.96
CA GLU A 111 9.61 -15.67 -7.30
C GLU A 111 8.06 -15.59 -7.24
N GLN A 112 7.37 -16.59 -7.80
CA GLN A 112 5.90 -16.59 -7.90
C GLN A 112 5.29 -17.94 -7.53
N ALA A 113 4.09 -17.92 -6.98
CA ALA A 113 3.27 -19.10 -6.72
C ALA A 113 1.95 -18.98 -7.48
N GLU A 114 1.49 -20.06 -8.12
CA GLU A 114 0.15 -20.13 -8.68
C GLU A 114 -0.83 -20.51 -7.57
N THR A 115 -1.95 -19.82 -7.49
CA THR A 115 -3.05 -20.12 -6.57
C THR A 115 -4.39 -19.98 -7.28
N THR A 116 -5.47 -20.37 -6.63
CA THR A 116 -6.84 -20.12 -7.12
C THR A 116 -7.20 -18.67 -6.84
N GLY A 117 -7.57 -17.95 -7.89
CA GLY A 117 -7.98 -16.55 -7.84
C GLY A 117 -9.42 -16.35 -7.37
N ALA A 118 -9.82 -15.08 -7.20
CA ALA A 118 -11.15 -14.69 -6.73
C ALA A 118 -12.31 -15.23 -7.59
N ASP A 119 -12.09 -15.40 -8.89
CA ASP A 119 -13.06 -15.94 -9.86
C ASP A 119 -12.96 -17.46 -10.04
N GLY A 120 -12.07 -18.13 -9.30
CA GLY A 120 -11.79 -19.56 -9.41
C GLY A 120 -10.75 -19.92 -10.47
N ALA A 121 -10.28 -18.98 -11.29
CA ALA A 121 -9.22 -19.21 -12.28
C ALA A 121 -7.82 -19.18 -11.62
N PRO A 122 -6.80 -19.81 -12.19
CA PRO A 122 -5.43 -19.71 -11.69
C PRO A 122 -4.90 -18.27 -11.78
N VAL A 123 -4.24 -17.80 -10.71
CA VAL A 123 -3.56 -16.50 -10.68
C VAL A 123 -2.12 -16.67 -10.18
N TRP A 124 -1.20 -15.94 -10.80
CA TRP A 124 0.20 -15.87 -10.36
C TRP A 124 0.37 -14.78 -9.32
N VAL A 125 0.92 -15.15 -8.16
CA VAL A 125 1.15 -14.27 -7.02
C VAL A 125 2.65 -14.09 -6.80
N GLY A 126 3.10 -12.84 -6.72
CA GLY A 126 4.48 -12.49 -6.41
C GLY A 126 4.78 -12.75 -4.93
N ILE A 127 5.61 -13.76 -4.64
CA ILE A 127 5.94 -14.13 -3.25
C ILE A 127 7.30 -13.58 -2.80
N ASN A 128 8.13 -13.07 -3.72
CA ASN A 128 9.43 -12.50 -3.37
C ASN A 128 9.29 -11.12 -2.72
N THR A 129 9.38 -11.07 -1.38
CA THR A 129 9.23 -9.84 -0.59
C THR A 129 10.37 -8.83 -0.74
N ALA A 130 11.39 -9.10 -1.57
CA ALA A 130 12.40 -8.11 -1.93
C ALA A 130 11.99 -7.20 -3.10
N LEU A 131 10.95 -7.56 -3.86
CA LEU A 131 10.47 -6.79 -5.02
C LEU A 131 9.58 -5.56 -4.69
N PRO A 132 8.70 -5.57 -3.66
CA PRO A 132 7.70 -4.53 -3.44
C PRO A 132 8.23 -3.10 -3.49
N ASN A 133 9.30 -2.77 -2.76
CA ASN A 133 9.86 -1.41 -2.76
C ASN A 133 10.34 -0.99 -4.15
N ARG A 134 10.89 -1.92 -4.95
CA ARG A 134 11.33 -1.66 -6.32
C ARG A 134 10.13 -1.45 -7.25
N LEU A 135 9.10 -2.28 -7.14
CA LEU A 135 7.87 -2.17 -7.94
C LEU A 135 7.19 -0.82 -7.68
N VAL A 136 7.01 -0.46 -6.41
CA VAL A 136 6.42 0.82 -6.01
C VAL A 136 7.25 2.00 -6.51
N ARG A 137 8.58 1.96 -6.33
CA ARG A 137 9.46 3.02 -6.85
C ARG A 137 9.32 3.17 -8.37
N ALA A 138 9.37 2.08 -9.11
CA ALA A 138 9.20 2.10 -10.57
C ALA A 138 7.82 2.64 -10.99
N THR A 139 6.78 2.31 -10.24
CA THR A 139 5.41 2.81 -10.48
C THR A 139 5.32 4.33 -10.27
N ILE A 140 6.00 4.87 -9.25
CA ILE A 140 6.09 6.32 -9.02
C ILE A 140 6.91 6.99 -10.13
N GLU A 141 8.07 6.43 -10.49
CA GLU A 141 8.94 6.97 -11.56
C GLU A 141 8.27 6.96 -12.94
N ALA A 142 7.35 6.01 -13.18
CA ALA A 142 6.56 5.94 -14.42
C ALA A 142 5.38 6.93 -14.45
N GLY A 143 5.18 7.75 -13.40
CA GLY A 143 4.07 8.70 -13.31
C GLY A 143 2.70 8.06 -13.02
N CYS A 144 2.63 6.75 -12.81
CA CYS A 144 1.37 6.03 -12.61
C CYS A 144 0.60 6.50 -11.35
N LEU A 145 1.31 7.00 -10.33
CA LEU A 145 0.72 7.53 -9.10
C LEU A 145 0.60 9.05 -9.05
N GLU A 146 0.93 9.76 -10.14
CA GLU A 146 0.84 11.21 -10.22
C GLU A 146 -0.55 11.77 -9.84
N PRO A 147 -1.69 11.15 -10.22
CA PRO A 147 -3.00 11.66 -9.82
C PRO A 147 -3.24 11.73 -8.31
N TRP A 148 -2.48 10.98 -7.51
CA TRP A 148 -2.60 10.95 -6.05
C TRP A 148 -1.42 11.65 -5.37
N LEU A 149 -0.20 11.51 -5.90
CA LEU A 149 1.01 12.01 -5.26
C LEU A 149 1.45 13.38 -5.80
N GLY A 150 0.92 13.79 -6.96
CA GLY A 150 1.45 14.89 -7.76
C GLY A 150 2.77 14.52 -8.44
N PRO A 151 3.34 15.44 -9.24
CA PRO A 151 4.66 15.26 -9.82
C PRO A 151 5.73 15.08 -8.73
N ILE A 152 6.71 14.23 -8.97
CA ILE A 152 7.77 13.92 -7.99
C ILE A 152 9.14 14.32 -8.55
N ALA A 153 9.82 15.25 -7.87
CA ALA A 153 11.15 15.71 -8.27
C ALA A 153 12.28 14.79 -7.82
N ALA A 154 12.13 14.12 -6.67
CA ALA A 154 13.16 13.23 -6.14
C ALA A 154 12.58 12.11 -5.27
N ILE A 155 13.24 10.96 -5.29
CA ILE A 155 12.92 9.79 -4.47
C ILE A 155 14.18 9.35 -3.72
N ARG A 156 14.11 9.26 -2.40
CA ARG A 156 15.17 8.69 -1.55
C ARG A 156 14.64 7.46 -0.83
N ALA A 157 15.41 6.37 -0.83
CA ALA A 157 15.03 5.14 -0.14
C ALA A 157 15.64 5.04 1.26
N GLU A 158 15.02 4.23 2.13
CA GLU A 158 15.56 3.80 3.43
C GLU A 158 15.96 4.95 4.37
N VAL A 159 15.18 6.04 4.38
CA VAL A 159 15.51 7.26 5.12
C VAL A 159 15.16 7.12 6.61
N PRO A 160 16.11 7.32 7.55
CA PRO A 160 15.81 7.24 8.98
C PRO A 160 14.83 8.32 9.46
N TYR A 161 13.77 7.92 10.16
CA TYR A 161 12.71 8.78 10.70
C TYR A 161 12.15 8.24 12.04
N GLY A 162 11.16 8.93 12.59
CA GLY A 162 10.50 8.56 13.85
C GLY A 162 11.33 8.88 15.09
N GLU A 163 10.80 8.51 16.26
CA GLU A 163 11.40 8.81 17.55
C GLU A 163 12.79 8.15 17.68
N GLY A 164 13.82 8.98 17.93
CA GLY A 164 15.20 8.53 18.04
C GLY A 164 15.77 7.94 16.75
N ARG A 165 15.13 8.15 15.59
CA ARG A 165 15.56 7.63 14.27
C ARG A 165 15.70 6.11 14.21
N ARG A 166 14.86 5.41 14.99
CA ARG A 166 14.87 3.94 15.11
C ARG A 166 14.08 3.23 14.01
N SER A 167 13.41 3.99 13.15
CA SER A 167 12.72 3.47 11.96
C SER A 167 13.30 4.06 10.68
N ARG A 168 13.07 3.38 9.57
CA ARG A 168 13.40 3.85 8.22
C ARG A 168 12.13 3.80 7.39
N ILE A 169 11.86 4.89 6.70
CA ILE A 169 10.77 4.95 5.73
C ILE A 169 11.27 4.33 4.43
N ASP A 170 10.43 3.55 3.76
CA ASP A 170 10.81 2.86 2.53
C ASP A 170 11.20 3.86 1.44
N LEU A 171 10.35 4.88 1.21
CA LEU A 171 10.61 5.96 0.27
C LEU A 171 10.23 7.32 0.88
N LEU A 172 11.07 8.32 0.62
CA LEU A 172 10.82 9.73 0.91
C LEU A 172 10.82 10.51 -0.40
N LEU A 173 9.68 11.07 -0.75
CA LEU A 173 9.46 11.80 -2.00
C LEU A 173 9.51 13.30 -1.75
N SER A 174 10.12 14.02 -2.69
CA SER A 174 10.04 15.47 -2.79
C SER A 174 9.06 15.84 -3.90
N PRO A 175 7.97 16.58 -3.61
CA PRO A 175 7.07 17.09 -4.64
C PRO A 175 7.84 17.90 -5.69
N GLY A 176 7.49 17.69 -6.96
CA GLY A 176 8.00 18.42 -8.11
C GLY A 176 7.04 19.49 -8.60
N PRO A 177 7.50 20.37 -9.51
CA PRO A 177 6.62 21.34 -10.14
C PRO A 177 5.60 20.64 -11.05
N ASP A 178 4.46 21.30 -11.28
CA ASP A 178 3.48 20.90 -12.29
C ASP A 178 4.10 20.95 -13.71
N PRO A 179 3.50 20.27 -14.70
CA PRO A 179 4.01 20.27 -16.09
C PRO A 179 4.21 21.66 -16.69
N ASP A 180 3.43 22.65 -16.26
CA ASP A 180 3.53 24.06 -16.68
C ASP A 180 4.59 24.87 -15.90
N GLY A 181 5.35 24.22 -15.01
CA GLY A 181 6.40 24.84 -14.19
C GLY A 181 5.91 25.54 -12.93
N ALA A 182 4.61 25.44 -12.60
CA ALA A 182 4.06 25.98 -11.36
C ALA A 182 4.59 25.19 -10.14
N PRO A 183 4.74 25.83 -8.97
CA PRO A 183 5.12 25.12 -7.75
C PRO A 183 4.05 24.08 -7.37
N PRO A 184 4.43 22.99 -6.68
CA PRO A 184 3.49 21.95 -6.28
C PRO A 184 2.36 22.53 -5.41
N ALA A 185 1.14 22.06 -5.64
CA ALA A 185 -0.03 22.43 -4.83
C ALA A 185 0.18 22.14 -3.33
N ASP A 186 0.92 21.07 -3.01
CA ASP A 186 1.40 20.78 -1.66
C ASP A 186 2.92 20.53 -1.67
N PRO A 187 3.73 21.43 -1.08
CA PRO A 187 5.20 21.31 -1.09
C PRO A 187 5.74 20.37 0.00
N ARG A 188 4.88 19.79 0.85
CA ARG A 188 5.33 18.94 1.96
C ARG A 188 5.99 17.66 1.46
N PRO A 189 7.08 17.17 2.11
CA PRO A 189 7.65 15.88 1.76
C PRO A 189 6.63 14.74 1.96
N ILE A 190 6.72 13.71 1.14
CA ILE A 190 5.81 12.55 1.18
C ILE A 190 6.58 11.34 1.69
N TYR A 191 6.18 10.83 2.85
CA TYR A 191 6.74 9.62 3.45
C TYR A 191 5.88 8.44 3.03
N VAL A 192 6.47 7.48 2.31
CA VAL A 192 5.78 6.30 1.78
C VAL A 192 6.31 5.05 2.46
N GLU A 193 5.44 4.37 3.19
CA GLU A 193 5.68 3.05 3.77
C GLU A 193 5.04 1.99 2.88
N VAL A 194 5.83 1.03 2.41
CA VAL A 194 5.38 -0.05 1.54
C VAL A 194 5.06 -1.29 2.37
N LYS A 195 3.88 -1.87 2.17
CA LYS A 195 3.50 -3.17 2.77
C LYS A 195 3.17 -4.16 1.69
N ASN A 196 3.87 -5.29 1.65
CA ASN A 196 3.51 -6.35 0.73
C ASN A 196 2.37 -7.18 1.29
N THR A 197 1.40 -7.55 0.45
CA THR A 197 0.48 -8.63 0.78
C THR A 197 0.22 -9.56 -0.40
N THR A 198 0.04 -10.83 -0.06
CA THR A 198 -0.40 -11.91 -0.94
C THR A 198 -1.70 -12.56 -0.42
N TRP A 199 -2.07 -12.28 0.84
CA TRP A 199 -3.24 -12.89 1.48
C TRP A 199 -4.52 -12.22 0.97
N SER A 200 -5.49 -13.03 0.57
CA SER A 200 -6.80 -12.57 0.14
C SER A 200 -7.94 -13.47 0.60
N GLU A 201 -9.14 -12.89 0.61
CA GLU A 201 -10.43 -13.56 0.77
C GLU A 201 -11.33 -13.13 -0.40
N GLY A 202 -11.46 -13.97 -1.42
CA GLY A 202 -12.04 -13.56 -2.70
C GLY A 202 -11.22 -12.42 -3.33
N ASP A 203 -11.90 -11.34 -3.72
CA ASP A 203 -11.30 -10.14 -4.32
C ASP A 203 -10.75 -9.13 -3.30
N LEU A 204 -10.79 -9.46 -2.01
CA LEU A 204 -10.30 -8.62 -0.93
C LEU A 204 -8.88 -9.02 -0.54
N ALA A 205 -7.91 -8.14 -0.75
CA ALA A 205 -6.57 -8.28 -0.19
C ALA A 205 -6.51 -7.83 1.27
N LEU A 206 -5.75 -8.55 2.10
CA LEU A 206 -5.66 -8.33 3.54
C LEU A 206 -4.22 -8.19 3.99
N PHE A 207 -3.94 -7.28 4.92
CA PHE A 207 -2.64 -7.19 5.58
C PHE A 207 -2.78 -6.80 7.05
N PRO A 208 -2.05 -7.44 7.99
CA PRO A 208 -1.11 -8.55 7.78
C PRO A 208 -1.78 -9.93 7.76
N ASP A 209 -1.04 -11.00 7.44
CA ASP A 209 -1.49 -12.40 7.54
C ASP A 209 -1.10 -13.07 8.87
N THR A 210 -0.50 -12.31 9.79
CA THR A 210 -0.15 -12.69 11.16
C THR A 210 0.13 -11.43 11.99
N VAL A 211 0.23 -11.56 13.32
CA VAL A 211 0.55 -10.43 14.21
C VAL A 211 1.85 -9.73 13.81
N THR A 212 1.83 -8.40 13.71
CA THR A 212 2.95 -7.56 13.26
C THR A 212 3.20 -6.35 14.16
N GLU A 213 3.92 -6.53 15.26
CA GLU A 213 4.31 -5.43 16.15
C GLU A 213 5.11 -4.33 15.41
N ARG A 214 5.93 -4.73 14.42
CA ARG A 214 6.65 -3.77 13.57
C ARG A 214 5.68 -2.96 12.70
N GLY A 215 4.69 -3.59 12.08
CA GLY A 215 3.69 -2.87 11.29
C GLY A 215 2.85 -1.92 12.15
N GLN A 216 2.48 -2.36 13.35
CA GLN A 216 1.78 -1.52 14.34
C GLN A 216 2.60 -0.27 14.70
N LYS A 217 3.89 -0.44 15.02
CA LYS A 217 4.80 0.68 15.30
C LYS A 217 4.88 1.66 14.14
N HIS A 218 5.00 1.17 12.91
CA HIS A 218 5.14 2.03 11.73
C HIS A 218 3.86 2.85 11.46
N LEU A 219 2.66 2.31 11.73
CA LEU A 219 1.42 3.10 11.60
C LEU A 219 1.40 4.31 12.54
N LEU A 220 1.84 4.11 13.79
CA LEU A 220 1.95 5.19 14.78
C LEU A 220 2.98 6.24 14.33
N GLU A 221 4.14 5.80 13.83
CA GLU A 221 5.19 6.69 13.37
C GLU A 221 4.80 7.46 12.10
N LEU A 222 4.04 6.87 11.19
CA LEU A 222 3.47 7.57 10.03
C LEU A 222 2.48 8.64 10.44
N ALA A 223 1.53 8.32 11.33
CA ALA A 223 0.55 9.29 11.81
C ALA A 223 1.23 10.48 12.52
N ALA A 224 2.33 10.23 13.24
CA ALA A 224 3.09 11.26 13.94
C ALA A 224 3.83 12.25 13.02
N LEU A 225 3.94 11.98 11.71
CA LEU A 225 4.53 12.93 10.74
C LEU A 225 3.57 14.08 10.39
N LEU A 226 2.27 13.88 10.59
CA LEU A 226 1.24 14.87 10.27
C LEU A 226 1.25 16.02 11.30
N PRO A 227 0.97 17.27 10.88
CA PRO A 227 0.67 17.71 9.52
C PRO A 227 1.93 18.14 8.72
N THR A 228 3.12 17.98 9.27
CA THR A 228 4.36 18.55 8.71
C THR A 228 4.82 17.89 7.40
N ALA A 229 4.36 16.67 7.16
CA ALA A 229 4.57 15.91 5.94
C ALA A 229 3.24 15.32 5.45
N ARG A 230 3.23 14.77 4.23
CA ARG A 230 2.23 13.77 3.83
C ARG A 230 2.73 12.39 4.24
N ALA A 231 1.84 11.55 4.75
CA ALA A 231 2.13 10.19 5.14
C ALA A 231 1.27 9.24 4.32
N VAL A 232 1.91 8.31 3.62
CA VAL A 232 1.27 7.37 2.70
C VAL A 232 1.64 5.96 3.11
N LEU A 233 0.63 5.15 3.40
CA LEU A 233 0.75 3.70 3.44
C LEU A 233 0.41 3.16 2.05
N LEU A 234 1.33 2.40 1.46
CA LEU A 234 1.19 1.87 0.11
C LEU A 234 1.23 0.33 0.15
N PRO A 235 0.06 -0.32 0.26
CA PRO A 235 -0.04 -1.76 0.10
C PRO A 235 0.33 -2.18 -1.35
N CYS A 236 1.37 -2.98 -1.49
CA CYS A 236 1.75 -3.67 -2.73
C CYS A 236 0.98 -4.99 -2.77
N LEU A 237 -0.13 -5.00 -3.49
CA LEU A 237 -0.98 -6.18 -3.69
C LEU A 237 -0.35 -7.02 -4.79
N SER A 238 0.39 -8.06 -4.38
CA SER A 238 1.23 -8.82 -5.32
C SER A 238 0.47 -9.89 -6.10
N ARG A 239 -0.74 -9.55 -6.55
CA ARG A 239 -1.69 -10.40 -7.30
C ARG A 239 -2.69 -9.50 -8.04
N ALA A 240 -3.17 -9.97 -9.20
CA ALA A 240 -4.02 -9.18 -10.09
C ALA A 240 -5.52 -9.32 -9.84
N ASP A 241 -5.94 -10.34 -9.10
CA ASP A 241 -7.33 -10.77 -8.95
C ASP A 241 -8.06 -10.12 -7.75
N VAL A 242 -7.55 -8.99 -7.26
CA VAL A 242 -8.12 -8.26 -6.11
C VAL A 242 -8.53 -6.86 -6.53
N SER A 243 -9.64 -6.37 -5.97
CA SER A 243 -10.18 -5.03 -6.26
C SER A 243 -10.35 -4.17 -5.02
N ARG A 244 -10.16 -4.77 -3.84
CA ARG A 244 -10.33 -4.12 -2.52
C ARG A 244 -9.18 -4.48 -1.60
N PHE A 245 -8.90 -3.62 -0.64
CA PHE A 245 -7.90 -3.83 0.41
C PHE A 245 -8.48 -3.45 1.78
N ALA A 246 -8.20 -4.26 2.80
CA ALA A 246 -8.54 -3.96 4.19
C ALA A 246 -7.39 -4.36 5.13
N PRO A 247 -7.32 -3.82 6.36
CA PRO A 247 -6.49 -4.41 7.39
C PRO A 247 -6.98 -5.82 7.69
N GLY A 248 -6.05 -6.75 7.91
CA GLY A 248 -6.33 -8.13 8.33
C GLY A 248 -6.71 -8.20 9.81
N ASP A 249 -7.86 -7.65 10.19
CA ASP A 249 -8.33 -7.57 11.58
C ASP A 249 -8.36 -8.95 12.25
N THR A 250 -8.67 -10.02 11.52
CA THR A 250 -8.69 -11.39 12.06
C THR A 250 -7.30 -11.94 12.40
N ALA A 251 -6.26 -11.49 11.70
CA ALA A 251 -4.87 -11.90 11.95
C ALA A 251 -4.17 -11.02 12.99
N ASP A 252 -4.44 -9.71 12.97
CA ASP A 252 -3.92 -8.74 13.93
C ASP A 252 -4.97 -7.63 14.23
N PRO A 253 -5.83 -7.86 15.24
CA PRO A 253 -6.86 -6.87 15.62
C PRO A 253 -6.27 -5.51 16.04
N ARG A 254 -5.06 -5.52 16.61
CA ARG A 254 -4.37 -4.29 17.04
C ARG A 254 -3.87 -3.50 15.85
N TYR A 255 -3.32 -4.17 14.84
CA TYR A 255 -2.97 -3.51 13.58
C TYR A 255 -4.21 -2.88 12.93
N GLY A 256 -5.33 -3.59 12.88
CA GLY A 256 -6.58 -3.04 12.35
C GLY A 256 -7.08 -1.81 13.11
N GLU A 257 -6.98 -1.81 14.44
CA GLU A 257 -7.29 -0.62 15.26
C GLU A 257 -6.40 0.57 14.90
N LEU A 258 -5.08 0.35 14.83
CA LEU A 258 -4.11 1.39 14.49
C LEU A 258 -4.27 1.89 13.05
N PHE A 259 -4.64 1.01 12.11
CA PHE A 259 -4.90 1.37 10.73
C PHE A 259 -6.03 2.40 10.63
N ARG A 260 -7.14 2.15 11.35
CA ARG A 260 -8.26 3.10 11.44
C ARG A 260 -7.86 4.42 12.11
N GLN A 261 -7.04 4.37 13.16
CA GLN A 261 -6.51 5.58 13.80
C GLN A 261 -5.64 6.39 12.84
N ALA A 262 -4.79 5.72 12.04
CA ALA A 262 -3.95 6.37 11.04
C ALA A 262 -4.78 7.03 9.93
N LEU A 263 -5.81 6.33 9.41
CA LEU A 263 -6.76 6.91 8.46
C LEU A 263 -7.44 8.17 9.03
N ALA A 264 -7.97 8.07 10.26
CA ALA A 264 -8.63 9.19 10.93
C ALA A 264 -7.68 10.38 11.18
N ALA A 265 -6.39 10.13 11.35
CA ALA A 265 -5.36 11.17 11.49
C ALA A 265 -5.01 11.85 10.15
N GLY A 266 -5.34 11.24 9.01
CA GLY A 266 -5.05 11.74 7.67
C GLY A 266 -3.91 11.03 6.95
N VAL A 267 -3.51 9.83 7.39
CA VAL A 267 -2.60 8.97 6.60
C VAL A 267 -3.35 8.49 5.36
N GLU A 268 -2.76 8.72 4.19
CA GLU A 268 -3.30 8.29 2.91
C GLU A 268 -2.99 6.81 2.68
N VAL A 269 -3.91 6.07 2.04
CA VAL A 269 -3.71 4.65 1.72
C VAL A 269 -3.92 4.44 0.22
N LEU A 270 -2.89 3.95 -0.46
CA LEU A 270 -2.88 3.72 -1.91
C LEU A 270 -2.54 2.25 -2.22
N PRO A 271 -3.50 1.32 -2.20
CA PRO A 271 -3.22 -0.09 -2.47
C PRO A 271 -3.00 -0.33 -3.96
N CYS A 272 -1.77 -0.59 -4.38
CA CYS A 272 -1.41 -0.83 -5.78
C CYS A 272 -1.56 -2.30 -6.16
N ILE A 273 -2.29 -2.57 -7.24
CA ILE A 273 -2.49 -3.91 -7.80
C ILE A 273 -1.38 -4.21 -8.80
N PHE A 274 -0.72 -5.37 -8.65
CA PHE A 274 0.32 -5.83 -9.55
C PHE A 274 0.01 -7.20 -10.14
N GLU A 275 0.14 -7.30 -11.46
CA GLU A 275 0.08 -8.56 -12.20
C GLU A 275 1.48 -9.13 -12.42
N PHE A 276 1.64 -10.42 -12.15
CA PHE A 276 2.90 -11.14 -12.34
C PHE A 276 2.77 -12.12 -13.51
N SER A 277 3.57 -11.93 -14.54
CA SER A 277 3.75 -12.88 -15.64
C SER A 277 5.11 -13.58 -15.54
N GLY A 278 5.40 -14.51 -16.46
CA GLY A 278 6.69 -15.21 -16.50
C GLY A 278 7.88 -14.30 -16.87
N GLU A 279 7.61 -13.10 -17.40
CA GLU A 279 8.61 -12.22 -18.01
C GLU A 279 8.49 -10.77 -17.54
N ALA A 280 7.42 -10.42 -16.82
CA ALA A 280 7.17 -9.04 -16.43
C ALA A 280 6.29 -8.93 -15.19
N VAL A 281 6.31 -7.75 -14.59
CA VAL A 281 5.32 -7.28 -13.63
C VAL A 281 4.67 -6.02 -14.19
N HIS A 282 3.34 -5.97 -14.16
CA HIS A 282 2.54 -4.81 -14.58
C HIS A 282 1.82 -4.21 -13.38
N TRP A 283 1.72 -2.89 -13.33
CA TRP A 283 0.79 -2.18 -12.45
C TRP A 283 -0.58 -2.06 -13.12
N LEU A 284 -1.64 -2.37 -12.38
CA LEU A 284 -3.01 -2.43 -12.90
C LEU A 284 -3.93 -1.31 -12.37
N GLY A 285 -3.46 -0.49 -11.43
CA GLY A 285 -4.28 0.52 -10.78
C GLY A 285 -4.25 0.42 -9.25
N LEU A 286 -5.20 1.12 -8.64
CA LEU A 286 -5.44 1.06 -7.20
C LEU A 286 -6.67 0.21 -6.88
N ALA A 287 -6.59 -0.58 -5.82
CA ALA A 287 -7.75 -1.18 -5.19
C ALA A 287 -8.45 -0.16 -4.27
N SER A 288 -9.75 -0.34 -4.05
CA SER A 288 -10.49 0.46 -3.07
C SER A 288 -10.10 0.08 -1.63
N VAL A 289 -10.14 1.04 -0.71
CA VAL A 289 -9.76 0.83 0.69
C VAL A 289 -11.03 0.63 1.53
N LEU A 290 -11.03 -0.41 2.35
CA LEU A 290 -12.00 -0.62 3.43
C LEU A 290 -11.30 -0.37 4.77
N GLU A 291 -11.99 0.31 5.69
CA GLU A 291 -11.44 0.61 7.02
C GLU A 291 -11.32 -0.63 7.93
N ARG A 292 -12.01 -1.72 7.58
CA ARG A 292 -12.12 -2.96 8.35
C ARG A 292 -12.24 -4.17 7.43
N GLN A 293 -11.71 -5.31 7.87
CA GLN A 293 -12.05 -6.60 7.29
C GLN A 293 -13.57 -6.86 7.47
N PRO A 294 -14.31 -7.20 6.40
CA PRO A 294 -15.69 -7.64 6.51
C PRO A 294 -15.81 -8.92 7.34
N THR A 295 -16.90 -9.01 8.10
CA THR A 295 -17.26 -10.19 8.90
C THR A 295 -18.18 -11.14 8.15
#